data_AF-A0A9W7JB34-F1
#
_entry.id   AF-A0A9W7JB34-F1
#
_cell.length_a   1.000
_cell.length_b   1.000
_cell.length_c   1.000
_cell.angle_alpha   90.00
_cell.angle_beta   90.00
_cell.angle_gamma   90.00
#
_symmetry.space_group_name_H-M   'P 1'
#
loop_
_entity.id
_entity.type
_entity.pdbx_description
1 polymer ?
#
loop_
_entity_poly.entity_id
_entity_poly.type
_entity_poly.pdbx_seq_one_letter_code
_entity_poly.pdbx_strand_id
1 'polypeptide(L)'
;MSSIQLTRGASDKFLSPAEQQAKIDDVRKLIGPAPFLCSEASILRFLKARNWNTKKASKMLKETLKWSLQYKPEAIRWEDIAQEAATDEGGRHQKV
;
A
#
# COMPACT_ATOMS: atom_id res chain seq x y z
N MET A 1 29.31 -13.88 -6.75
CA MET A 1 27.83 -13.87 -6.82
C MET A 1 27.32 -12.97 -5.70
N SER A 2 27.00 -11.71 -6.02
CA SER A 2 26.50 -10.77 -5.02
C SER A 2 25.12 -11.20 -4.58
N SER A 3 25.02 -11.70 -3.35
CA SER A 3 23.76 -11.97 -2.69
C SER A 3 23.05 -10.63 -2.51
N ILE A 4 21.98 -10.41 -3.27
CA ILE A 4 21.06 -9.31 -2.99
C ILE A 4 20.39 -9.66 -1.68
N GLN A 5 20.97 -9.20 -0.58
CA GLN A 5 20.30 -9.20 0.71
C GLN A 5 19.10 -8.28 0.53
N LEU A 6 17.92 -8.87 0.35
CA LEU A 6 16.66 -8.18 0.47
C LEU A 6 16.59 -7.71 1.92
N THR A 7 17.08 -6.51 2.19
CA THR A 7 16.99 -5.88 3.51
C THR A 7 15.51 -5.58 3.74
N ARG A 8 14.82 -6.58 4.30
CA ARG A 8 13.51 -6.42 4.91
C ARG A 8 13.70 -5.32 5.96
N GLY A 9 13.23 -4.12 5.63
CA GLY A 9 13.47 -2.92 6.44
C GLY A 9 13.22 -3.23 7.91
N ALA A 10 14.28 -3.15 8.69
CA ALA A 10 14.29 -3.46 10.11
C ALA A 10 13.38 -2.50 10.86
N SER A 11 12.15 -2.94 11.12
CA SER A 11 11.34 -2.62 12.30
C SER A 11 9.97 -3.27 12.13
N ASP A 12 9.92 -4.61 12.15
CA ASP A 12 8.73 -5.28 12.67
C ASP A 12 8.66 -4.96 14.16
N LYS A 13 8.25 -3.72 14.49
CA LYS A 13 7.74 -3.39 15.81
C LYS A 13 6.49 -4.24 15.95
N PHE A 14 6.62 -5.35 16.65
CA PHE A 14 5.51 -6.17 17.09
C PHE A 14 4.74 -5.37 18.14
N LEU A 15 3.89 -4.46 17.68
CA LEU A 15 2.90 -3.81 18.54
C LEU A 15 1.90 -4.88 19.00
N SER A 16 1.52 -4.82 20.26
CA SER A 16 0.41 -5.61 20.79
C SER A 16 -0.89 -5.30 20.04
N PRO A 17 -1.87 -6.21 19.98
CA PRO A 17 -3.15 -5.96 19.31
C PRO A 17 -3.83 -4.66 19.79
N ALA A 18 -3.74 -4.34 21.07
CA ALA A 18 -4.28 -3.11 21.64
C ALA A 18 -3.58 -1.86 21.12
N GLU A 19 -2.25 -1.86 21.02
CA GLU A 19 -1.49 -0.74 20.46
C GLU A 19 -1.74 -0.58 18.96
N GLN A 20 -1.91 -1.68 18.22
CA GLN A 20 -2.30 -1.65 16.82
C GLN A 20 -3.65 -0.96 16.66
N GLN A 21 -4.64 -1.35 17.48
CA GLN A 21 -5.97 -0.75 17.44
C GLN A 21 -5.92 0.76 17.75
N ALA A 22 -5.16 1.16 18.78
CA ALA A 22 -4.99 2.57 19.11
C ALA A 22 -4.43 3.38 17.92
N LYS A 23 -3.45 2.82 17.19
CA LYS A 23 -2.89 3.46 15.98
C LYS A 23 -3.89 3.52 14.83
N ILE A 24 -4.74 2.50 14.66
CA ILE A 24 -5.81 2.51 13.66
C ILE A 24 -6.80 3.63 13.99
N ASP A 25 -7.20 3.75 15.26
CA ASP A 25 -8.17 4.76 15.70
C ASP A 25 -7.61 6.19 15.58
N ASP A 26 -6.32 6.38 15.86
CA ASP A 26 -5.62 7.65 15.58
C ASP A 26 -5.69 8.00 14.09
N VAL A 27 -5.42 7.04 13.20
CA VAL A 27 -5.51 7.27 11.76
C VAL A 27 -6.95 7.58 11.33
N ARG A 28 -7.95 6.85 11.86
CA ARG A 28 -9.37 7.12 11.61
C ARG A 28 -9.77 8.55 11.98
N LYS A 29 -9.33 9.03 13.14
CA LYS A 29 -9.56 10.42 13.58
C LYS A 29 -8.89 11.43 12.62
N LEU A 30 -7.68 11.13 12.14
CA LEU A 30 -6.94 12.02 11.24
C LEU A 30 -7.51 12.08 9.83
N ILE A 31 -8.09 10.98 9.33
CA ILE A 31 -8.69 10.93 7.98
C ILE A 31 -10.14 11.43 7.95
N GLY A 32 -10.86 11.32 9.07
CA GLY A 32 -12.28 11.66 9.15
C GLY A 32 -13.18 10.56 8.58
N PRO A 33 -14.44 10.85 8.28
CA PRO A 33 -15.35 9.91 7.63
C PRO A 33 -14.76 9.49 6.28
N ALA A 34 -14.42 8.21 6.14
CA ALA A 34 -13.74 7.70 4.97
C ALA A 34 -14.52 6.52 4.33
N PRO A 35 -14.48 6.36 2.99
CA PRO A 35 -15.25 5.36 2.27
C PRO A 35 -14.75 3.93 2.51
N PHE A 36 -15.41 2.94 1.88
CA PHE A 36 -15.21 1.50 2.08
C PHE A 36 -13.75 1.01 2.00
N LEU A 37 -12.88 1.73 1.25
CA LEU A 37 -11.46 1.41 1.11
C LEU A 37 -10.68 1.53 2.44
N CYS A 38 -11.23 2.22 3.43
CA CYS A 38 -10.61 2.45 4.75
C CYS A 38 -11.00 1.40 5.81
N SER A 39 -11.05 0.13 5.42
CA SER A 39 -11.12 -1.00 6.37
C SER A 39 -9.91 -1.02 7.33
N GLU A 40 -10.03 -1.71 8.46
CA GLU A 40 -8.93 -1.85 9.44
C GLU A 40 -7.71 -2.51 8.81
N ALA A 41 -7.92 -3.55 8.00
CA ALA A 41 -6.87 -4.22 7.26
C ALA A 41 -6.13 -3.27 6.30
N SER A 42 -6.86 -2.38 5.63
CA SER A 42 -6.26 -1.34 4.78
C SER A 42 -5.39 -0.39 5.60
N ILE A 43 -5.93 0.17 6.69
CA ILE A 43 -5.21 1.11 7.55
C ILE A 43 -3.94 0.48 8.12
N LEU A 44 -4.01 -0.79 8.53
CA LEU A 44 -2.87 -1.57 9.01
C LEU A 44 -1.75 -1.69 7.96
N ARG A 45 -2.08 -1.92 6.69
CA ARG A 45 -1.07 -1.98 5.61
C ARG A 45 -0.32 -0.66 5.49
N PHE A 46 -1.01 0.48 5.53
CA PHE A 46 -0.39 1.80 5.48
C PHE A 46 0.46 2.09 6.73
N LEU A 47 -0.01 1.70 7.92
CA LEU A 47 0.76 1.82 9.16
C LEU A 47 2.06 1.01 9.08
N LYS A 48 2.00 -0.26 8.69
CA LYS A 48 3.18 -1.12 8.52
C LYS A 48 4.17 -0.53 7.52
N ALA A 49 3.68 -0.12 6.34
CA ALA A 49 4.52 0.49 5.30
C ALA A 49 5.17 1.82 5.74
N ARG A 50 4.63 2.49 6.76
CA ARG A 50 5.14 3.76 7.29
C ARG A 50 5.68 3.63 8.71
N ASN A 51 6.10 2.43 9.09
CA ASN A 51 6.73 2.14 10.37
C ASN A 51 5.90 2.67 11.56
N TRP A 52 4.61 2.38 11.53
CA TRP A 52 3.60 2.76 12.53
C TRP A 52 3.45 4.28 12.75
N ASN A 53 3.92 5.11 11.82
CA ASN A 53 3.75 6.55 11.88
C ASN A 53 2.34 6.97 11.40
N THR A 54 1.48 7.33 12.35
CA THR A 54 0.08 7.69 12.08
C THR A 54 -0.08 8.88 11.15
N LYS A 55 0.71 9.94 11.31
CA LYS A 55 0.66 11.15 10.45
C LYS A 55 1.05 10.85 9.00
N LYS A 56 2.12 10.07 8.80
CA LYS A 56 2.57 9.66 7.46
C LYS A 56 1.57 8.70 6.81
N ALA A 57 1.06 7.73 7.57
CA ALA A 57 0.05 6.79 7.11
C ALA A 57 -1.25 7.51 6.71
N SER A 58 -1.74 8.44 7.54
CA SER A 58 -2.95 9.21 7.25
C SER A 58 -2.79 10.12 6.04
N LYS A 59 -1.62 10.77 5.88
CA LYS A 59 -1.35 11.61 4.69
C LYS A 59 -1.43 10.79 3.42
N MET A 60 -0.76 9.64 3.40
CA MET A 60 -0.79 8.77 2.23
C MET A 60 -2.16 8.17 1.94
N LEU A 61 -2.89 7.77 2.98
CA LEU A 61 -4.23 7.24 2.79
C LEU A 61 -5.15 8.30 2.15
N LYS A 62 -5.05 9.56 2.57
CA LYS A 62 -5.79 10.68 1.93
C LYS A 62 -5.39 10.88 0.47
N GLU A 63 -4.11 10.81 0.15
CA GLU A 63 -3.61 10.91 -1.23
C GLU A 63 -4.13 9.75 -2.10
N THR A 64 -4.12 8.52 -1.57
CA THR A 64 -4.68 7.35 -2.26
C THR A 64 -6.19 7.48 -2.48
N LEU A 65 -6.94 8.00 -1.50
CA LEU A 65 -8.38 8.25 -1.66
C LEU A 65 -8.64 9.32 -2.73
N LYS A 66 -7.87 10.41 -2.73
CA LYS A 66 -7.98 11.45 -3.76
C LYS A 66 -7.69 10.89 -5.15
N TRP A 67 -6.64 10.09 -5.29
CA TRP A 67 -6.30 9.41 -6.54
C TRP A 67 -7.42 8.48 -6.99
N SER A 68 -7.99 7.68 -6.07
CA SER A 68 -9.07 6.74 -6.40
C SER A 68 -10.33 7.48 -6.86
N LEU A 69 -10.70 8.59 -6.23
CA LEU A 69 -11.84 9.42 -6.65
C LEU A 69 -11.62 10.06 -8.04
N GLN A 70 -10.37 10.40 -8.37
CA GLN A 70 -10.02 11.04 -9.63
C GLN A 70 -9.92 10.04 -10.78
N TYR A 71 -9.27 8.89 -10.56
CA TYR A 71 -8.91 7.93 -11.61
C TYR A 71 -9.80 6.69 -11.66
N LYS A 72 -10.68 6.50 -10.66
CA LYS A 72 -11.72 5.46 -10.64
C LYS A 72 -11.20 4.10 -11.10
N PRO A 73 -10.28 3.47 -10.33
CA PRO A 73 -9.68 2.19 -10.72
C PRO A 73 -10.72 1.10 -11.00
N GLU A 74 -11.92 1.18 -10.41
CA GLU A 74 -13.06 0.32 -10.69
C GLU A 74 -13.59 0.39 -12.13
N ALA A 75 -13.27 1.46 -12.87
CA ALA A 75 -13.65 1.64 -14.26
C ALA A 75 -12.63 1.04 -15.25
N ILE A 76 -11.45 0.64 -14.79
CA ILE A 76 -10.41 0.04 -15.62
C ILE A 76 -10.80 -1.40 -15.94
N ARG A 77 -10.82 -1.76 -17.22
CA ARG A 77 -11.09 -3.12 -17.67
C ARG A 77 -9.82 -3.82 -18.16
N TRP A 78 -9.89 -5.14 -18.29
CA TRP A 78 -8.76 -5.94 -18.79
C TRP A 78 -8.36 -5.53 -20.21
N GLU A 79 -9.34 -5.21 -21.05
CA GLU A 79 -9.09 -4.81 -22.43
C GLU A 79 -8.26 -3.51 -22.52
N ASP A 80 -8.38 -2.63 -21.52
CA ASP A 80 -7.65 -1.35 -21.47
C ASP A 80 -6.15 -1.56 -21.16
N ILE A 81 -5.77 -2.65 -20.49
CA ILE A 81 -4.39 -2.93 -20.07
C ILE A 81 -3.75 -4.13 -20.78
N ALA A 82 -4.52 -4.87 -21.60
CA ALA A 82 -4.06 -6.09 -22.26
C ALA A 82 -2.86 -5.86 -23.20
N GLN A 83 -2.81 -4.71 -23.88
CA GLN A 83 -1.71 -4.35 -24.79
C GLN A 83 -0.41 -4.01 -24.02
N GLU A 84 -0.54 -3.32 -22.88
CA GLU A 84 0.60 -2.99 -22.01
C GLU A 84 1.17 -4.26 -21.34
N ALA A 85 0.30 -5.18 -20.92
CA ALA A 85 0.69 -6.45 -20.32
C ALA A 85 1.37 -7.41 -21.30
N ALA A 86 1.03 -7.35 -22.59
CA ALA A 86 1.66 -8.17 -23.64
C ALA A 86 3.06 -7.69 -24.02
N THR A 87 3.40 -6.43 -23.71
CA THR A 87 4.69 -5.81 -24.04
C THR A 87 5.73 -5.98 -22.93
N ASP A 88 5.60 -7.03 -22.10
CA ASP A 88 6.75 -7.53 -21.34
C ASP A 88 7.72 -8.20 -22.34
N GLU A 89 8.46 -7.39 -23.10
CA GLU A 89 9.74 -7.80 -23.68
C GLU A 89 10.70 -8.07 -22.52
N GLY A 90 10.45 -9.17 -21.82
CA GLY A 90 11.37 -9.83 -20.92
C GLY A 90 12.53 -10.37 -21.74
N GLY A 91 13.43 -9.49 -22.16
CA GLY A 91 14.78 -9.79 -22.61
C GLY A 91 15.60 -10.40 -21.47
N ARG A 92 15.22 -11.59 -21.00
CA ARG A 92 16.15 -12.48 -20.29
C ARG A 92 16.90 -13.27 -21.35
N HIS A 93 18.08 -12.76 -21.69
CA HIS A 93 19.20 -13.56 -22.18
C HIS A 93 19.45 -14.71 -21.18
N GLN A 94 18.85 -15.87 -21.41
CA GLN A 94 19.42 -17.12 -20.93
C GLN A 94 20.39 -17.58 -22.01
N LYS A 95 21.68 -17.32 -21.77
CA LYS A 95 22.76 -18.00 -22.48
C LYS A 95 22.78 -19.42 -21.91
N VAL A 96 22.35 -20.38 -22.73
CA VAL A 96 22.64 -21.80 -22.60
C VAL A 96 24.15 -22.04 -22.60
#